data_AF-A0A0F0HFI3-F1
#
_entry.id   AF-A0A0F0HFI3-F1
#
_cell.length_a   1.000
_cell.length_b   1.000
_cell.length_c   1.000
_cell.angle_alpha   90.00
_cell.angle_beta   90.00
_cell.angle_gamma   90.00
#
_symmetry.space_group_name_H-M   'P 1'
#
loop_
_entity.id
_entity.type
_entity.pdbx_description
1 polymer ?
#
loop_
_entity_poly.entity_id
_entity_poly.type
_entity_poly.pdbx_seq_one_letter_code
_entity_poly.pdbx_strand_id
1 'polypeptide(L)'
;MWGRALGGERKKTVAFYEVVRAKEAGQLRFDRLDWPLVLKNLSDRPVQSRQMAHGDDIYVGEPIELSGTRHLVLARLRDGDLQQIDWDRQRIDSLRLDGNRSVVDTTIICFLPYGNVIGVLQGSASAPRPTALQRWLNSVNSGIGEDLAIVPLVGQNAWEKLKKAEAINFFEMRLRPSRDMFPGAVEGLGSFARHAHKQNPDALITLTIKIPKGRGLSRSSARARGERRLHASVREFLSDFGSLVGPHGAIDRAVADVMLSAADGSVEEDKINFVSDHITAQKVVSVPRGSAAAPWYEAAVQAVLQVATEHDGELRSAVSAMH
;
A
#
# COMPACT_ATOMS: atom_id res chain seq x y z
N MET A 1 35.41 0.99 -25.02
CA MET A 1 34.85 2.33 -24.78
C MET A 1 33.55 2.11 -24.01
N TRP A 2 33.60 2.29 -22.69
CA TRP A 2 32.65 1.70 -21.74
C TRP A 2 31.23 2.28 -21.83
N GLY A 3 30.25 1.41 -21.59
CA GLY A 3 28.82 1.68 -21.69
C GLY A 3 28.35 2.89 -20.89
N ARG A 4 27.46 3.67 -21.50
CA ARG A 4 26.72 4.76 -20.85
C ARG A 4 25.95 4.21 -19.65
N ALA A 5 26.49 4.41 -18.45
CA ALA A 5 25.75 4.28 -17.21
C ALA A 5 24.65 5.38 -17.18
N LEU A 6 23.39 4.95 -17.30
CA LEU A 6 22.21 5.81 -17.29
C LEU A 6 21.99 6.44 -15.90
N GLY A 7 22.73 7.49 -15.56
CA GLY A 7 22.20 8.49 -14.64
C GLY A 7 21.14 9.28 -15.37
N GLY A 8 19.96 9.33 -14.78
CA GLY A 8 18.77 9.88 -15.39
C GLY A 8 17.77 10.27 -14.33
N GLU A 9 17.06 11.34 -14.62
CA GLU A 9 15.87 11.75 -13.89
C GLU A 9 14.79 10.69 -14.10
N ARG A 10 14.21 10.19 -13.01
CA ARG A 10 13.11 9.22 -13.07
C ARG A 10 11.88 9.82 -12.43
N LYS A 11 10.80 9.88 -13.20
CA LYS A 11 9.49 10.21 -12.64
C LYS A 11 8.99 9.03 -11.80
N LYS A 12 8.73 9.29 -10.53
CA LYS A 12 8.28 8.33 -9.53
C LYS A 12 6.99 8.81 -8.89
N THR A 13 6.21 7.90 -8.34
CA THR A 13 5.01 8.22 -7.58
C THR A 13 5.32 8.01 -6.11
N VAL A 14 5.07 9.04 -5.30
CA VAL A 14 5.02 8.98 -3.84
C VAL A 14 3.57 8.71 -3.47
N ALA A 15 3.34 7.72 -2.62
CA ALA A 15 2.01 7.39 -2.11
C ALA A 15 2.03 7.37 -0.58
N PHE A 16 0.98 7.89 0.04
CA PHE A 16 0.87 7.95 1.50
C PHE A 16 -0.07 6.88 2.04
N TYR A 17 0.30 6.30 3.17
CA TYR A 17 -0.48 5.28 3.86
C TYR A 17 -0.52 5.58 5.34
N GLU A 18 -1.53 5.07 6.01
CA GLU A 18 -1.60 5.05 7.46
C GLU A 18 -1.33 3.64 7.97
N VAL A 19 -0.55 3.55 9.04
CA VAL A 19 -0.35 2.32 9.80
C VAL A 19 -1.40 2.25 10.90
N VAL A 20 -2.25 1.23 10.83
CA VAL A 20 -3.42 1.04 11.69
C VAL A 20 -3.36 -0.35 12.32
N ARG A 21 -4.11 -0.59 13.40
CA ARG A 21 -4.24 -1.92 14.01
C ARG A 21 -4.92 -2.86 13.04
N ALA A 22 -4.50 -4.12 13.01
CA ALA A 22 -5.26 -5.17 12.38
C ALA A 22 -6.61 -5.36 13.09
N LYS A 23 -7.58 -5.85 12.35
CA LYS A 23 -9.01 -6.00 12.67
C LYS A 23 -9.36 -6.48 14.09
N GLU A 24 -8.52 -7.29 14.72
CA GLU A 24 -8.85 -8.00 15.97
C GLU A 24 -8.91 -7.08 17.22
N ALA A 25 -8.43 -5.83 17.13
CA ALA A 25 -8.28 -4.94 18.28
C ALA A 25 -9.52 -4.07 18.63
N GLY A 26 -10.60 -4.07 17.83
CA GLY A 26 -11.83 -3.30 18.09
C GLY A 26 -11.73 -1.78 17.87
N GLN A 27 -10.54 -1.19 18.05
CA GLN A 27 -10.19 0.16 17.63
C GLN A 27 -9.24 0.07 16.43
N LEU A 28 -9.56 0.74 15.32
CA LEU A 28 -8.76 0.58 14.09
C LEU A 28 -7.39 1.25 14.21
N ARG A 29 -7.22 2.29 15.02
CA ARG A 29 -5.98 3.08 15.06
C ARG A 29 -5.09 2.73 16.24
N PHE A 30 -3.78 2.72 16.00
CA PHE A 30 -2.81 2.79 17.08
C PHE A 30 -2.84 4.19 17.71
N ASP A 31 -2.48 4.25 18.99
CA ASP A 31 -1.92 5.48 19.52
C ASP A 31 -0.64 5.83 18.74
N ARG A 32 -0.09 7.02 18.96
CA ARG A 32 1.13 7.44 18.26
C ARG A 32 2.25 6.39 18.47
N LEU A 33 2.65 5.73 17.38
CA LEU A 33 3.76 4.78 17.39
C LEU A 33 5.09 5.54 17.46
N ASP A 34 5.99 5.09 18.33
CA ASP A 34 7.36 5.61 18.42
C ASP A 34 8.22 4.97 17.34
N TRP A 35 8.04 5.40 16.09
CA TRP A 35 8.81 4.92 14.95
C TRP A 35 10.33 5.04 15.13
N PRO A 36 10.88 6.13 15.69
CA PRO A 36 12.31 6.19 16.03
C PRO A 36 12.78 5.03 16.90
N LEU A 37 12.02 4.66 17.94
CA LEU A 37 12.32 3.52 18.80
C LEU A 37 12.16 2.18 18.07
N VAL A 38 11.06 2.00 17.33
CA VAL A 38 10.80 0.78 16.53
C VAL A 38 11.95 0.53 15.55
N LEU A 39 12.35 1.56 14.79
CA LEU A 39 13.41 1.46 13.81
C LEU A 39 14.79 1.26 14.45
N LYS A 40 15.04 1.88 15.61
CA LYS A 40 16.26 1.63 16.39
C LYS A 40 16.34 0.16 16.84
N ASN A 41 15.26 -0.37 17.41
CA ASN A 41 15.18 -1.75 17.85
C ASN A 41 15.39 -2.73 16.67
N LEU A 42 14.95 -2.35 15.47
CA LEU A 42 15.24 -3.11 14.25
C LEU A 42 16.72 -2.97 13.83
N SER A 43 17.33 -1.78 13.90
CA SER A 43 18.74 -1.58 13.57
C SER A 43 19.69 -2.40 14.45
N ASP A 44 19.35 -2.59 15.72
CA ASP A 44 20.16 -3.33 16.69
C ASP A 44 20.13 -4.86 16.45
N ARG A 45 19.29 -5.32 15.51
CA ARG A 45 19.13 -6.74 15.17
C ARG A 45 19.96 -7.15 13.96
N PRO A 46 20.49 -8.39 13.94
CA PRO A 46 21.22 -8.89 12.77
C PRO A 46 20.28 -8.97 11.55
N VAL A 47 20.83 -8.70 10.36
CA VAL A 47 20.11 -8.73 9.06
C VAL A 47 19.27 -10.01 8.90
N GLN A 48 19.81 -11.16 9.32
CA GLN A 48 19.16 -12.46 9.22
C GLN A 48 17.83 -12.54 10.00
N SER A 49 17.73 -11.82 11.11
CA SER A 49 16.49 -11.75 11.91
C SER A 49 15.49 -10.71 11.39
N ARG A 50 15.89 -9.93 10.37
CA ARG A 50 15.05 -8.95 9.67
C ARG A 50 14.57 -9.48 8.31
N GLN A 51 14.67 -10.80 8.10
CA GLN A 51 14.22 -11.44 6.88
C GLN A 51 12.83 -12.06 7.07
N MET A 52 12.04 -12.03 6.01
CA MET A 52 10.76 -12.72 5.92
C MET A 52 10.68 -13.42 4.56
N ALA A 53 10.55 -14.74 4.56
CA ALA A 53 10.21 -15.49 3.36
C ALA A 53 8.70 -15.43 3.11
N HIS A 54 8.29 -15.19 1.86
CA HIS A 54 6.89 -15.27 1.46
C HIS A 54 6.78 -15.71 0.00
N GLY A 55 6.25 -16.91 -0.22
CA GLY A 55 6.29 -17.54 -1.54
C GLY A 55 7.74 -17.81 -1.96
N ASP A 56 8.09 -17.43 -3.18
CA ASP A 56 9.44 -17.53 -3.73
C ASP A 56 10.31 -16.28 -3.44
N ASP A 57 9.79 -15.34 -2.66
CA ASP A 57 10.46 -14.08 -2.35
C ASP A 57 11.02 -14.06 -0.93
N ILE A 58 12.18 -13.43 -0.78
CA ILE A 58 12.72 -13.06 0.53
C ILE A 58 12.70 -11.54 0.66
N TYR A 59 12.08 -11.05 1.73
CA TYR A 59 11.99 -9.64 2.06
C TYR A 59 12.96 -9.32 3.19
N VAL A 60 13.72 -8.24 3.07
CA VAL A 60 14.67 -7.79 4.08
C VAL A 60 14.50 -6.30 4.30
N GLY A 61 14.24 -5.90 5.53
CA GLY A 61 14.15 -4.49 5.90
C GLY A 61 15.43 -3.99 6.54
N GLU A 62 15.93 -2.86 6.04
CA GLU A 62 17.10 -2.16 6.55
C GLU A 62 16.69 -0.76 6.98
N PRO A 63 16.66 -0.45 8.29
CA PRO A 63 16.51 0.93 8.72
C PRO A 63 17.75 1.72 8.32
N ILE A 64 17.53 2.87 7.70
CA ILE A 64 18.57 3.80 7.28
C ILE A 64 18.40 5.11 8.04
N GLU A 65 19.50 5.82 8.28
CA GLU A 65 19.48 7.11 8.94
C GLU A 65 19.91 8.20 7.97
N LEU A 66 19.05 9.19 7.76
CA LEU A 66 19.31 10.34 6.90
C LEU A 66 18.85 11.60 7.62
N SER A 67 19.72 12.61 7.67
CA SER A 67 19.45 13.88 8.38
C SER A 67 18.96 13.70 9.82
N GLY A 68 19.52 12.70 10.54
CA GLY A 68 19.18 12.40 11.94
C GLY A 68 17.80 11.75 12.14
N THR A 69 17.10 11.38 11.07
CA THR A 69 15.82 10.65 11.13
C THR A 69 15.98 9.26 10.54
N ARG A 70 15.40 8.26 11.20
CA ARG A 70 15.38 6.89 10.68
C ARG A 70 14.22 6.68 9.72
N HIS A 71 14.53 6.01 8.62
CA HIS A 71 13.60 5.55 7.60
C HIS A 71 13.84 4.06 7.35
N LEU A 72 13.07 3.45 6.47
CA LEU A 72 13.19 2.03 6.16
C LEU A 72 13.37 1.83 4.66
N VAL A 73 14.33 0.99 4.30
CA VAL A 73 14.44 0.38 2.98
C VAL A 73 13.91 -1.04 3.10
N LEU A 74 12.84 -1.36 2.37
CA LEU A 74 12.39 -2.73 2.22
C LEU A 74 12.91 -3.28 0.89
N ALA A 75 13.71 -4.33 0.97
CA ALA A 75 14.28 -5.02 -0.18
C ALA A 75 13.51 -6.32 -0.44
N ARG A 76 13.29 -6.64 -1.72
CA ARG A 76 12.91 -7.98 -2.19
C ARG A 76 14.13 -8.59 -2.87
N LEU A 77 14.63 -9.67 -2.32
CA LEU A 77 15.63 -10.52 -2.95
C LEU A 77 14.90 -11.34 -4.00
N ARG A 78 15.41 -11.30 -5.23
CA ARG A 78 14.96 -12.20 -6.28
C ARG A 78 15.79 -13.46 -6.24
N ASP A 79 15.13 -14.59 -6.10
CA ASP A 79 15.73 -15.87 -6.46
C ASP A 79 15.65 -16.00 -7.99
N GLY A 80 16.79 -15.86 -8.66
CA GLY A 80 16.82 -16.00 -10.12
C GLY A 80 18.09 -15.47 -10.76
N ASP A 81 18.59 -16.26 -11.72
CA ASP A 81 19.60 -15.88 -12.70
C ASP A 81 19.16 -14.61 -13.42
N LEU A 82 19.54 -13.45 -12.90
CA LEU A 82 19.50 -12.24 -13.69
C LEU A 82 20.28 -12.50 -14.96
N GLN A 83 19.72 -12.16 -16.11
CA GLN A 83 20.41 -12.37 -17.37
C GLN A 83 20.99 -11.04 -17.84
N GLN A 84 22.25 -11.07 -18.23
CA GLN A 84 22.93 -9.98 -18.91
C GLN A 84 23.06 -10.33 -20.39
N ILE A 85 22.86 -9.34 -21.25
CA ILE A 85 23.13 -9.49 -22.68
C ILE A 85 24.57 -9.01 -22.91
N ASP A 86 25.45 -9.94 -23.21
CA ASP A 86 26.78 -9.64 -23.73
C ASP A 86 26.63 -9.34 -25.23
N TRP A 87 26.61 -8.05 -25.57
CA TRP A 87 26.49 -7.58 -26.95
C TRP A 87 27.75 -7.86 -27.78
N ASP A 88 28.91 -8.01 -27.14
CA ASP A 88 30.16 -8.33 -27.84
C ASP A 88 30.17 -9.82 -28.25
N ARG A 89 29.62 -10.69 -27.40
CA ARG A 89 29.45 -12.13 -27.68
C ARG A 89 28.09 -12.48 -28.29
N GLN A 90 27.20 -11.50 -28.46
CA GLN A 90 25.83 -11.67 -28.92
C GLN A 90 25.09 -12.80 -28.16
N ARG A 91 25.28 -12.87 -26.84
CA ARG A 91 24.73 -13.95 -26.01
C ARG A 91 24.06 -13.41 -24.76
N ILE A 92 23.04 -14.12 -24.32
CA ILE A 92 22.40 -13.90 -23.03
C ILE A 92 23.07 -14.85 -22.04
N ASP A 93 23.74 -14.28 -21.03
CA ASP A 93 24.42 -15.03 -19.98
C ASP A 93 23.80 -14.71 -18.62
N SER A 94 23.89 -15.61 -17.64
CA SER A 94 23.57 -15.27 -16.26
C SER A 94 24.54 -14.22 -15.74
N LEU A 95 24.00 -13.13 -15.18
CA LEU A 95 24.68 -12.13 -14.38
C LEU A 95 25.28 -12.82 -13.15
N ARG A 96 26.57 -13.12 -13.23
CA ARG A 96 27.34 -13.61 -12.10
C ARG A 96 27.68 -12.42 -11.20
N LEU A 97 27.00 -12.30 -10.07
CA LEU A 97 27.45 -11.45 -8.99
C LEU A 97 28.52 -12.21 -8.21
N ASP A 98 29.67 -11.58 -7.96
CA ASP A 98 30.70 -12.20 -7.13
C ASP A 98 30.24 -12.29 -5.66
N GLY A 99 30.40 -13.48 -5.05
CA GLY A 99 30.28 -13.70 -3.60
C GLY A 99 28.85 -13.70 -3.02
N ASN A 100 28.70 -13.22 -1.78
CA ASN A 100 27.45 -13.19 -0.99
C ASN A 100 26.56 -11.97 -1.34
N ARG A 101 26.41 -11.66 -2.63
CA ARG A 101 25.68 -10.48 -3.14
C ARG A 101 24.45 -10.92 -3.91
N SER A 102 23.32 -10.25 -3.67
CA SER A 102 22.06 -10.47 -4.39
C SER A 102 21.60 -9.16 -5.01
N VAL A 103 20.92 -9.23 -6.15
CA VAL A 103 20.19 -8.07 -6.67
C VAL A 103 18.86 -7.97 -5.95
N VAL A 104 18.54 -6.74 -5.56
CA VAL A 104 17.33 -6.44 -4.81
C VAL A 104 16.54 -5.34 -5.50
N ASP A 105 15.22 -5.51 -5.53
CA ASP A 105 14.31 -4.39 -5.76
C ASP A 105 14.01 -3.73 -4.42
N THR A 106 14.05 -2.41 -4.35
CA THR A 106 13.88 -1.68 -3.09
C THR A 106 12.70 -0.72 -3.12
N THR A 107 12.06 -0.60 -1.96
CA THR A 107 11.03 0.40 -1.66
C THR A 107 11.51 1.22 -0.48
N ILE A 108 11.37 2.54 -0.60
CA ILE A 108 11.76 3.51 0.43
C ILE A 108 10.50 3.90 1.20
N ILE A 109 10.60 3.86 2.53
CA ILE A 109 9.52 4.15 3.45
C ILE A 109 9.97 5.22 4.44
N CYS A 110 9.32 6.37 4.38
CA CYS A 110 9.56 7.49 5.28
C CYS A 110 8.42 7.59 6.28
N PHE A 111 8.74 7.51 7.58
CA PHE A 111 7.77 7.68 8.65
C PHE A 111 7.61 9.16 8.96
N LEU A 112 6.38 9.67 8.86
CA LEU A 112 6.08 11.06 9.16
C LEU A 112 5.90 11.24 10.68
N PRO A 113 6.15 12.45 11.23
CA PRO A 113 6.15 12.68 12.68
C PRO A 113 4.73 12.70 13.30
N TYR A 114 3.68 12.44 12.52
CA TYR A 114 2.28 12.50 12.94
C TYR A 114 1.44 11.36 12.35
N GLY A 115 0.34 11.04 13.04
CA GLY A 115 -0.76 10.24 12.49
C GLY A 115 -0.43 8.81 12.06
N ASN A 116 0.70 8.25 12.50
CA ASN A 116 1.21 6.96 12.02
C ASN A 116 1.26 6.86 10.47
N VAL A 117 1.53 8.01 9.82
CA VAL A 117 1.58 8.10 8.36
C VAL A 117 2.96 7.71 7.84
N ILE A 118 2.97 6.95 6.74
CA ILE A 118 4.16 6.63 5.98
C ILE A 118 4.05 7.15 4.54
N GLY A 119 5.13 7.71 4.03
CA GLY A 119 5.31 7.97 2.60
C GLY A 119 6.12 6.82 1.97
N VAL A 120 5.66 6.32 0.83
CA VAL A 120 6.25 5.16 0.15
C VAL A 120 6.65 5.52 -1.27
N LEU A 121 7.87 5.14 -1.67
CA LEU A 121 8.41 5.31 -3.01
C LEU A 121 9.06 4.02 -3.51
N GLN A 122 8.52 3.45 -4.60
CA GLN A 122 9.05 2.21 -5.19
C GLN A 122 10.19 2.45 -6.19
N GLY A 123 11.29 1.70 -6.02
CA GLY A 123 12.44 1.71 -6.93
C GLY A 123 12.14 1.15 -8.31
N SER A 124 11.22 0.19 -8.41
CA SER A 124 10.78 -0.46 -9.66
C SER A 124 9.34 -0.99 -9.50
N ALA A 125 8.71 -1.45 -10.58
CA ALA A 125 7.36 -2.01 -10.52
C ALA A 125 7.29 -3.37 -9.75
N SER A 126 8.43 -4.04 -9.62
CA SER A 126 8.60 -5.31 -8.91
C SER A 126 9.05 -5.14 -7.45
N ALA A 127 9.36 -3.91 -7.04
CA ALA A 127 9.75 -3.59 -5.68
C ALA A 127 8.65 -3.92 -4.66
N PRO A 128 9.01 -4.17 -3.40
CA PRO A 128 8.05 -4.45 -2.34
C PRO A 128 6.88 -3.45 -2.32
N ARG A 129 5.67 -3.99 -2.29
CA ARG A 129 4.44 -3.19 -2.17
C ARG A 129 4.13 -2.88 -0.70
N PRO A 130 3.21 -1.95 -0.39
CA PRO A 130 2.75 -1.72 0.98
C PRO A 130 2.28 -3.00 1.69
N THR A 131 1.66 -3.95 0.97
CA THR A 131 1.32 -5.27 1.52
C THR A 131 2.53 -6.11 1.94
N ALA A 132 3.67 -5.98 1.26
CA ALA A 132 4.90 -6.65 1.66
C ALA A 132 5.47 -6.01 2.93
N LEU A 133 5.38 -4.68 3.06
CA LEU A 133 5.74 -3.98 4.29
C LEU A 133 4.88 -4.40 5.48
N GLN A 134 3.56 -4.48 5.29
CA GLN A 134 2.63 -4.93 6.32
C GLN A 134 3.01 -6.33 6.83
N ARG A 135 3.17 -7.29 5.92
CA ARG A 135 3.58 -8.66 6.24
C ARG A 135 4.94 -8.70 6.93
N TRP A 136 5.91 -7.96 6.39
CA TRP A 136 7.25 -7.90 6.93
C TRP A 136 7.23 -7.37 8.37
N LEU A 137 6.58 -6.24 8.64
CA LEU A 137 6.49 -5.65 9.99
C LEU A 137 5.81 -6.57 11.01
N ASN A 138 4.74 -7.29 10.60
CA ASN A 138 4.05 -8.27 11.44
C ASN A 138 4.93 -9.50 11.72
N SER A 139 5.78 -9.89 10.76
CA SER A 139 6.66 -11.05 10.91
C SER A 139 7.91 -10.77 11.75
N VAL A 140 8.50 -9.57 11.63
CA VAL A 140 9.82 -9.25 12.18
C VAL A 140 9.73 -8.65 13.57
N ASN A 141 8.96 -9.25 14.49
CA ASN A 141 8.74 -8.85 15.90
C ASN A 141 9.20 -7.41 16.20
N SER A 142 8.56 -6.41 15.58
CA SER A 142 9.15 -5.07 15.45
C SER A 142 9.16 -4.27 16.76
N GLY A 143 8.71 -4.89 17.86
CA GLY A 143 8.39 -4.23 19.13
C GLY A 143 6.95 -3.68 19.14
N ILE A 144 6.25 -3.72 18.00
CA ILE A 144 4.81 -3.45 17.93
C ILE A 144 4.13 -4.74 18.40
N GLY A 145 3.52 -4.70 19.59
CA GLY A 145 2.96 -5.88 20.27
C GLY A 145 1.65 -6.42 19.66
N GLU A 146 1.24 -5.91 18.51
CA GLU A 146 -0.01 -6.23 17.84
C GLU A 146 0.19 -6.21 16.33
N ASP A 147 -0.60 -7.00 15.62
CA ASP A 147 -0.60 -6.99 14.16
C ASP A 147 -1.07 -5.63 13.64
N LEU A 148 -0.38 -5.14 12.62
CA LEU A 148 -0.75 -3.91 11.92
C LEU A 148 -1.33 -4.22 10.53
N ALA A 149 -2.12 -3.27 10.05
CA ALA A 149 -2.55 -3.13 8.68
C ALA A 149 -2.04 -1.81 8.10
N ILE A 150 -1.85 -1.78 6.79
CA ILE A 150 -1.45 -0.57 6.07
C ILE A 150 -2.59 -0.19 5.15
N VAL A 151 -3.14 1.00 5.34
CA VAL A 151 -4.31 1.48 4.58
C VAL A 151 -3.93 2.73 3.80
N PRO A 152 -4.51 2.96 2.60
CA PRO A 152 -4.18 4.11 1.78
C PRO A 152 -4.68 5.34 2.51
N LEU A 153 -3.88 6.40 2.54
CA LEU A 153 -4.33 7.64 3.13
C LEU A 153 -5.22 8.36 2.11
N VAL A 154 -6.52 8.25 2.31
CA VAL A 154 -7.54 8.85 1.45
C VAL A 154 -7.88 10.25 1.97
N GLY A 155 -8.16 11.20 1.08
CA GLY A 155 -8.52 12.57 1.46
C GLY A 155 -9.71 12.64 2.43
N GLN A 156 -9.71 13.67 3.29
CA GLN A 156 -10.73 13.90 4.34
C GLN A 156 -12.16 13.77 3.81
N ASN A 157 -12.44 14.32 2.63
CA ASN A 157 -13.78 14.31 2.04
C ASN A 157 -14.32 12.88 1.85
N ALA A 158 -13.49 11.95 1.37
CA ALA A 158 -13.90 10.56 1.18
C ALA A 158 -14.26 9.87 2.51
N TRP A 159 -13.45 10.12 3.55
CA TRP A 159 -13.71 9.58 4.90
C TRP A 159 -14.96 10.18 5.53
N GLU A 160 -15.16 11.49 5.41
CA GLU A 160 -16.35 12.14 5.92
C GLU A 160 -17.61 11.65 5.23
N LYS A 161 -17.58 11.49 3.89
CA LYS A 161 -18.68 10.88 3.14
C LYS A 161 -18.97 9.47 3.65
N LEU A 162 -17.95 8.64 3.84
CA LEU A 162 -18.12 7.28 4.34
C LEU A 162 -18.66 7.23 5.79
N LYS A 163 -18.24 8.18 6.65
CA LYS A 163 -18.68 8.29 8.05
C LYS A 163 -20.11 8.81 8.16
N LYS A 164 -20.48 9.80 7.33
CA LYS A 164 -21.82 10.41 7.28
C LYS A 164 -22.82 9.59 6.46
N ALA A 165 -22.35 8.61 5.68
CA ALA A 165 -23.20 7.74 4.88
C ALA A 165 -24.21 6.99 5.76
N GLU A 166 -25.49 7.20 5.49
CA GLU A 166 -26.59 6.43 6.08
C GLU A 166 -26.59 4.99 5.52
N ALA A 167 -26.20 4.85 4.25
CA ALA A 167 -26.22 3.60 3.52
C ALA A 167 -25.18 3.59 2.39
N ILE A 168 -24.72 2.38 2.02
CA ILE A 168 -24.04 2.11 0.75
C ILE A 168 -24.96 1.23 -0.08
N ASN A 169 -25.27 1.65 -1.30
CA ASN A 169 -26.15 0.90 -2.20
C ASN A 169 -25.37 0.20 -3.34
N PHE A 170 -24.12 0.59 -3.55
CA PHE A 170 -23.27 0.07 -4.60
C PHE A 170 -21.80 0.11 -4.16
N PHE A 171 -21.10 -0.99 -4.42
CA PHE A 171 -19.66 -1.07 -4.31
C PHE A 171 -19.10 -1.83 -5.50
N GLU A 172 -18.08 -1.27 -6.13
CA GLU A 172 -17.36 -1.86 -7.25
C GLU A 172 -15.87 -1.89 -6.93
N MET A 173 -15.26 -3.06 -7.08
CA MET A 173 -13.83 -3.24 -7.03
C MET A 173 -13.35 -3.90 -8.31
N ARG A 174 -12.22 -3.43 -8.84
CA ARG A 174 -11.49 -4.11 -9.91
C ARG A 174 -10.09 -4.43 -9.44
N LEU A 175 -9.74 -5.71 -9.48
CA LEU A 175 -8.46 -6.22 -9.01
C LEU A 175 -7.83 -7.15 -10.03
N ARG A 176 -6.50 -7.09 -10.13
CA ARG A 176 -5.68 -8.07 -10.85
C ARG A 176 -5.06 -9.00 -9.81
N PRO A 177 -5.63 -10.20 -9.58
CA PRO A 177 -5.13 -11.06 -8.54
C PRO A 177 -3.71 -11.50 -8.85
N SER A 178 -2.91 -11.70 -7.81
CA SER A 178 -1.60 -12.34 -7.88
C SER A 178 -1.59 -13.49 -6.89
N ARG A 179 -0.75 -14.51 -7.12
CA ARG A 179 -0.64 -15.68 -6.24
C ARG A 179 -0.50 -15.30 -4.76
N ASP A 180 0.23 -14.23 -4.49
CA ASP A 180 0.59 -13.79 -3.13
C ASP A 180 -0.34 -12.70 -2.57
N MET A 181 -1.46 -12.41 -3.23
CA MET A 181 -2.36 -11.31 -2.85
C MET A 181 -3.20 -11.63 -1.62
N PHE A 182 -3.68 -12.87 -1.50
CA PHE A 182 -4.66 -13.25 -0.48
C PHE A 182 -4.08 -14.34 0.43
N PRO A 183 -3.96 -14.12 1.75
CA PRO A 183 -3.47 -15.14 2.68
C PRO A 183 -4.36 -16.39 2.71
N GLY A 184 -3.77 -17.56 2.91
CA GLY A 184 -4.43 -18.89 2.88
C GLY A 184 -5.84 -18.94 3.47
N ALA A 185 -6.04 -18.26 4.61
CA ALA A 185 -7.26 -18.27 5.42
C ALA A 185 -8.34 -17.22 5.08
N VAL A 186 -8.19 -16.40 4.03
CA VAL A 186 -9.21 -15.38 3.72
C VAL A 186 -10.52 -16.00 3.28
N GLU A 187 -11.60 -15.74 4.03
CA GLU A 187 -12.99 -16.07 3.66
C GLU A 187 -13.65 -14.93 2.85
N GLY A 188 -14.83 -15.18 2.30
CA GLY A 188 -15.61 -14.17 1.57
C GLY A 188 -15.01 -13.78 0.21
N LEU A 189 -14.91 -12.48 -0.08
CA LEU A 189 -14.55 -11.97 -1.41
C LEU A 189 -13.13 -12.34 -1.83
N GLY A 190 -12.19 -12.44 -0.88
CA GLY A 190 -10.81 -12.81 -1.18
C GLY A 190 -10.62 -14.28 -1.55
N SER A 191 -11.46 -15.18 -1.03
CA SER A 191 -11.42 -16.61 -1.42
C SER A 191 -11.88 -16.79 -2.87
N PHE A 192 -12.96 -16.09 -3.25
CA PHE A 192 -13.47 -16.06 -4.62
C PHE A 192 -12.42 -15.52 -5.60
N ALA A 193 -11.82 -14.38 -5.28
CA ALA A 193 -10.80 -13.76 -6.12
C ALA A 193 -9.58 -14.67 -6.32
N ARG A 194 -9.14 -15.39 -5.28
CA ARG A 194 -8.05 -16.37 -5.39
C ARG A 194 -8.43 -17.56 -6.27
N HIS A 195 -9.63 -18.11 -6.08
CA HIS A 195 -10.09 -19.25 -6.87
C HIS A 195 -10.19 -18.89 -8.36
N ALA A 196 -10.76 -17.73 -8.66
CA ALA A 196 -10.88 -17.22 -10.02
C ALA A 196 -9.50 -16.97 -10.68
N HIS A 197 -8.51 -16.46 -9.93
CA HIS A 197 -7.14 -16.30 -10.42
C HIS A 197 -6.45 -17.63 -10.73
N LYS A 198 -6.62 -18.64 -9.87
CA LYS A 198 -6.01 -19.96 -10.08
C LYS A 198 -6.47 -20.58 -11.40
N GLN A 199 -7.73 -20.34 -11.77
CA GLN A 199 -8.29 -20.81 -13.04
C GLN A 199 -7.96 -19.88 -14.21
N ASN A 200 -7.82 -18.57 -13.96
CA ASN A 200 -7.62 -17.55 -14.98
C ASN A 200 -6.54 -16.55 -14.51
N PRO A 201 -5.24 -16.88 -14.67
CA PRO A 201 -4.15 -16.08 -14.12
C PRO A 201 -4.08 -14.65 -14.70
N ASP A 202 -4.51 -14.48 -15.95
CA ASP A 202 -4.52 -13.18 -16.64
C ASP A 202 -5.85 -12.43 -16.51
N ALA A 203 -6.81 -12.97 -15.77
CA ALA A 203 -8.12 -12.34 -15.64
C ALA A 203 -8.08 -11.07 -14.79
N LEU A 204 -8.65 -10.01 -15.34
CA LEU A 204 -9.07 -8.83 -14.59
C LEU A 204 -10.40 -9.14 -13.90
N ILE A 205 -10.41 -9.16 -12.57
CA ILE A 205 -11.62 -9.48 -11.80
C ILE A 205 -12.31 -8.17 -11.41
N THR A 206 -13.57 -8.02 -11.82
CA THR A 206 -14.46 -6.97 -11.33
C THR A 206 -15.49 -7.60 -10.40
N LEU A 207 -15.52 -7.15 -9.16
CA LEU A 207 -16.53 -7.48 -8.18
C LEU A 207 -17.49 -6.30 -8.04
N THR A 208 -18.78 -6.56 -8.23
CA THR A 208 -19.83 -5.55 -8.05
C THR A 208 -20.87 -6.05 -7.07
N ILE A 209 -21.11 -5.30 -6.01
CA ILE A 209 -22.18 -5.54 -5.04
C ILE A 209 -23.17 -4.39 -5.14
N LYS A 210 -24.43 -4.69 -5.47
CA LYS A 210 -25.49 -3.70 -5.64
C LYS A 210 -26.73 -4.09 -4.87
N ILE A 211 -27.24 -3.17 -4.05
CA ILE A 211 -28.52 -3.31 -3.37
C ILE A 211 -29.62 -2.70 -4.27
N PRO A 212 -30.48 -3.51 -4.91
CA PRO A 212 -31.42 -3.04 -5.92
C PRO A 212 -32.43 -2.05 -5.34
N LYS A 213 -32.66 -0.91 -6.04
CA LYS A 213 -33.73 0.06 -5.74
C LYS A 213 -35.07 -0.69 -5.70
N GLY A 214 -35.74 -0.68 -4.56
CA GLY A 214 -37.02 -1.39 -4.39
C GLY A 214 -38.09 -0.78 -5.30
N ARG A 215 -39.06 -1.58 -5.74
CA ARG A 215 -40.25 -1.07 -6.42
C ARG A 215 -41.25 -0.59 -5.35
N GLY A 216 -41.32 0.73 -5.12
CA GLY A 216 -42.28 1.35 -4.21
C GLY A 216 -41.69 2.42 -3.28
N LEU A 217 -42.58 3.19 -2.63
CA LEU A 217 -42.24 4.34 -1.76
C LEU A 217 -41.65 3.96 -0.39
N SER A 218 -41.59 2.68 -0.02
CA SER A 218 -41.13 2.22 1.30
C SER A 218 -39.79 1.47 1.22
N ARG A 219 -38.78 1.93 2.00
CA ARG A 219 -37.57 1.15 2.26
C ARG A 219 -37.96 -0.10 3.06
N SER A 220 -37.88 -1.28 2.42
CA SER A 220 -38.11 -2.54 3.12
C SER A 220 -37.05 -2.78 4.19
N SER A 221 -37.41 -3.43 5.31
CA SER A 221 -36.46 -3.76 6.38
C SER A 221 -35.30 -4.64 5.87
N ALA A 222 -35.55 -5.47 4.86
CA ALA A 222 -34.52 -6.28 4.20
C ALA A 222 -33.49 -5.41 3.45
N ARG A 223 -33.94 -4.36 2.75
CA ARG A 223 -33.06 -3.42 2.05
C ARG A 223 -32.16 -2.68 3.03
N ALA A 224 -32.73 -2.11 4.09
CA ALA A 224 -31.97 -1.37 5.10
C ALA A 224 -30.90 -2.25 5.77
N ARG A 225 -31.20 -3.54 6.02
CA ARG A 225 -30.19 -4.51 6.49
C ARG A 225 -29.09 -4.76 5.47
N GLY A 226 -29.44 -4.88 4.19
CA GLY A 226 -28.47 -5.06 3.10
C GLY A 226 -27.52 -3.87 2.96
N GLU A 227 -28.05 -2.64 3.00
CA GLU A 227 -27.28 -1.40 2.93
C GLU A 227 -26.30 -1.26 4.11
N ARG A 228 -26.75 -1.55 5.34
CA ARG A 228 -25.87 -1.53 6.53
C ARG A 228 -24.79 -2.59 6.48
N ARG A 229 -25.11 -3.80 6.00
CA ARG A 229 -24.11 -4.86 5.81
C ARG A 229 -23.07 -4.46 4.77
N LEU A 230 -23.50 -3.88 3.66
CA LEU A 230 -22.58 -3.41 2.62
C LEU A 230 -21.69 -2.26 3.14
N HIS A 231 -22.24 -1.32 3.91
CA HIS A 231 -21.47 -0.28 4.57
C HIS A 231 -20.37 -0.85 5.48
N ALA A 232 -20.73 -1.83 6.33
CA ALA A 232 -19.76 -2.54 7.16
C ALA A 232 -18.70 -3.28 6.33
N SER A 233 -19.11 -4.00 5.28
CA SER A 233 -18.19 -4.73 4.40
C SER A 233 -17.23 -3.82 3.62
N VAL A 234 -17.65 -2.61 3.22
CA VAL A 234 -16.75 -1.64 2.57
C VAL A 234 -15.70 -1.12 3.56
N ARG A 235 -16.09 -0.84 4.80
CA ARG A 235 -15.13 -0.45 5.85
C ARG A 235 -14.14 -1.58 6.17
N GLU A 236 -14.64 -2.81 6.29
CA GLU A 236 -13.84 -4.01 6.48
C GLU A 236 -12.86 -4.22 5.31
N PHE A 237 -13.34 -4.05 4.08
CA PHE A 237 -12.52 -4.13 2.88
C PHE A 237 -11.34 -3.15 2.89
N LEU A 238 -11.56 -1.89 3.28
CA LEU A 238 -10.48 -0.91 3.36
C LEU A 238 -9.45 -1.27 4.42
N SER A 239 -9.87 -1.90 5.52
CA SER A 239 -8.96 -2.40 6.55
C SER A 239 -8.12 -3.58 6.05
N ASP A 240 -8.76 -4.57 5.42
CA ASP A 240 -8.12 -5.84 5.06
C ASP A 240 -7.32 -5.74 3.75
N PHE A 241 -7.78 -4.90 2.82
CA PHE A 241 -7.25 -4.79 1.46
C PHE A 241 -6.83 -3.36 1.09
N GLY A 242 -6.84 -2.42 2.03
CA GLY A 242 -6.41 -1.05 1.78
C GLY A 242 -5.01 -0.98 1.16
N SER A 243 -4.06 -1.75 1.66
CA SER A 243 -2.69 -1.81 1.14
C SER A 243 -2.61 -2.28 -0.32
N LEU A 244 -3.68 -2.87 -0.85
CA LEU A 244 -3.81 -3.25 -2.26
C LEU A 244 -4.47 -2.16 -3.12
N VAL A 245 -4.94 -1.05 -2.55
CA VAL A 245 -5.55 0.08 -3.27
C VAL A 245 -4.49 1.13 -3.60
N GLY A 246 -4.52 1.65 -4.82
CA GLY A 246 -3.67 2.77 -5.25
C GLY A 246 -2.67 2.42 -6.35
N PRO A 247 -1.74 3.32 -6.69
CA PRO A 247 -0.90 3.23 -7.90
C PRO A 247 0.06 2.03 -7.91
N HIS A 248 0.33 1.47 -6.74
CA HIS A 248 1.21 0.31 -6.53
C HIS A 248 0.44 -0.92 -6.00
N GLY A 249 -0.85 -0.73 -5.78
CA GLY A 249 -1.79 -1.74 -5.37
C GLY A 249 -2.11 -2.71 -6.50
N ALA A 250 -2.90 -3.71 -6.19
CA ALA A 250 -3.44 -4.61 -7.19
C ALA A 250 -4.93 -4.34 -7.51
N ILE A 251 -5.54 -3.46 -6.72
CA ILE A 251 -6.85 -2.88 -6.92
C ILE A 251 -6.66 -1.54 -7.62
N ASP A 252 -7.05 -1.49 -8.88
CA ASP A 252 -6.94 -0.28 -9.72
C ASP A 252 -8.28 0.48 -9.84
N ARG A 253 -9.33 -0.04 -9.21
CA ARG A 253 -10.62 0.64 -9.03
C ARG A 253 -11.29 0.16 -7.75
N ALA A 254 -11.71 1.10 -6.91
CA ALA A 254 -12.52 0.85 -5.73
C ALA A 254 -13.48 2.03 -5.54
N VAL A 255 -14.76 1.80 -5.80
CA VAL A 255 -15.79 2.84 -5.88
C VAL A 255 -16.97 2.44 -5.01
N ALA A 256 -17.47 3.37 -4.20
CA ALA A 256 -18.70 3.20 -3.43
C ALA A 256 -19.67 4.35 -3.74
N ASP A 257 -20.94 4.01 -3.97
CA ASP A 257 -22.01 5.00 -4.00
C ASP A 257 -22.65 5.04 -2.61
N VAL A 258 -22.60 6.21 -1.99
CA VAL A 258 -23.07 6.47 -0.63
C VAL A 258 -24.35 7.29 -0.65
N MET A 259 -25.24 7.03 0.30
CA MET A 259 -26.41 7.86 0.56
C MET A 259 -26.15 8.73 1.78
N LEU A 260 -26.23 10.06 1.61
CA LEU A 260 -26.02 11.05 2.65
C LEU A 260 -27.36 11.68 3.03
N SER A 261 -27.59 11.90 4.33
CA SER A 261 -28.75 12.66 4.79
C SER A 261 -28.41 14.16 4.73
N ALA A 262 -29.18 14.92 3.95
CA ALA A 262 -29.07 16.37 3.89
C ALA A 262 -29.78 17.03 5.08
N ALA A 263 -29.46 18.30 5.34
CA ALA A 263 -30.00 19.06 6.47
C ALA A 263 -31.53 19.27 6.39
N ASP A 264 -32.10 19.21 5.18
CA ASP A 264 -33.54 19.30 4.93
C ASP A 264 -34.27 17.95 5.05
N GLY A 265 -33.55 16.89 5.41
CA GLY A 265 -34.08 15.53 5.52
C GLY A 265 -34.14 14.77 4.19
N SER A 266 -33.69 15.37 3.08
CA SER A 266 -33.54 14.67 1.80
C SER A 266 -32.34 13.72 1.83
N VAL A 267 -32.32 12.77 0.89
CA VAL A 267 -31.20 11.82 0.73
C VAL A 267 -30.49 12.15 -0.58
N GLU A 268 -29.20 12.49 -0.47
CA GLU A 268 -28.32 12.73 -1.61
C GLU A 268 -27.48 11.49 -1.91
N GLU A 269 -27.39 11.12 -3.19
CA GLU A 269 -26.47 10.09 -3.66
C GLU A 269 -25.13 10.75 -4.03
N ASP A 270 -24.04 10.26 -3.47
CA ASP A 270 -22.68 10.72 -3.76
C ASP A 270 -21.74 9.52 -3.97
N LYS A 271 -20.55 9.78 -4.48
CA LYS A 271 -19.58 8.77 -4.88
C LYS A 271 -18.25 8.98 -4.17
N ILE A 272 -17.67 7.87 -3.72
CA ILE A 272 -16.31 7.78 -3.19
C ILE A 272 -15.49 6.92 -4.15
N ASN A 273 -14.29 7.40 -4.52
CA ASN A 273 -13.36 6.63 -5.34
C ASN A 273 -12.04 6.50 -4.60
N PHE A 274 -11.88 5.42 -3.84
CA PHE A 274 -10.73 5.20 -2.97
C PHE A 274 -9.38 5.15 -3.70
N VAL A 275 -9.36 4.88 -5.01
CA VAL A 275 -8.13 4.92 -5.82
C VAL A 275 -7.79 6.35 -6.21
N SER A 276 -8.78 7.14 -6.64
CA SER A 276 -8.57 8.54 -7.05
C SER A 276 -8.43 9.49 -5.87
N ASP A 277 -9.08 9.18 -4.76
CA ASP A 277 -9.06 9.96 -3.52
C ASP A 277 -7.82 9.60 -2.65
N HIS A 278 -7.00 8.64 -3.08
CA HIS A 278 -5.72 8.28 -2.44
C HIS A 278 -4.70 9.40 -2.65
N ILE A 279 -4.15 9.93 -1.55
CA ILE A 279 -3.16 11.00 -1.59
C ILE A 279 -1.86 10.44 -2.18
N THR A 280 -1.54 10.89 -3.39
CA THR A 280 -0.35 10.51 -4.15
C THR A 280 0.18 11.71 -4.92
N ALA A 281 1.49 11.73 -5.19
CA ALA A 281 2.09 12.77 -6.02
C ALA A 281 3.20 12.20 -6.91
N GLN A 282 3.36 12.76 -8.11
CA GLN A 282 4.47 12.42 -8.98
C GLN A 282 5.66 13.34 -8.72
N LYS A 283 6.84 12.76 -8.46
CA LYS A 283 8.09 13.49 -8.23
C LYS A 283 9.19 12.99 -9.15
N VAL A 284 10.02 13.91 -9.61
CA VAL A 284 11.25 13.57 -10.34
C VAL A 284 12.33 13.27 -9.31
N VAL A 285 12.90 12.07 -9.37
CA VAL A 285 14.03 11.66 -8.53
C VAL A 285 15.28 11.59 -9.40
N SER A 286 16.26 12.41 -9.08
CA SER A 286 17.52 12.53 -9.82
C SER A 286 18.62 11.84 -9.04
N VAL A 287 19.27 10.84 -9.65
CA VAL A 287 20.38 10.10 -9.03
C VAL A 287 21.67 10.44 -9.77
N PRO A 288 22.75 10.82 -9.06
CA PRO A 288 24.05 11.03 -9.67
C PRO A 288 24.53 9.80 -10.44
N ARG A 289 25.15 10.03 -11.62
CA ARG A 289 25.69 8.96 -12.48
C ARG A 289 26.73 8.12 -11.72
N GLY A 290 26.65 6.80 -11.88
CA GLY A 290 27.68 5.86 -11.40
C GLY A 290 27.76 5.72 -9.88
N SER A 291 26.72 6.14 -9.14
CA SER A 291 26.74 6.14 -7.69
C SER A 291 26.29 4.81 -7.07
N ALA A 292 26.78 4.54 -5.86
CA ALA A 292 26.34 3.44 -5.01
C ALA A 292 24.84 3.57 -4.63
N ALA A 293 24.29 2.57 -3.95
CA ALA A 293 22.89 2.60 -3.50
C ALA A 293 22.57 3.79 -2.56
N ALA A 294 23.56 4.30 -1.82
CA ALA A 294 23.36 5.36 -0.83
C ALA A 294 22.77 6.67 -1.44
N PRO A 295 23.28 7.21 -2.57
CA PRO A 295 22.65 8.39 -3.17
C PRO A 295 21.26 8.19 -3.79
N TRP A 296 20.87 6.95 -4.09
CA TRP A 296 19.48 6.66 -4.44
C TRP A 296 18.56 6.78 -3.21
N TYR A 297 18.97 6.24 -2.06
CA TYR A 297 18.17 6.29 -0.83
C TYR A 297 17.99 7.73 -0.34
N GLU A 298 19.05 8.52 -0.35
CA GLU A 298 18.98 9.94 0.02
C GLU A 298 18.02 10.71 -0.90
N ALA A 299 18.19 10.60 -2.23
CA ALA A 299 17.32 11.27 -3.19
C ALA A 299 15.84 10.84 -3.05
N ALA A 300 15.61 9.55 -2.80
CA ALA A 300 14.26 9.00 -2.61
C ALA A 300 13.60 9.50 -1.31
N VAL A 301 14.33 9.53 -0.20
CA VAL A 301 13.83 10.07 1.07
C VAL A 301 13.52 11.55 0.93
N GLN A 302 14.42 12.34 0.35
CA GLN A 302 14.19 13.76 0.10
C GLN A 302 12.94 13.98 -0.76
N ALA A 303 12.75 13.18 -1.82
CA ALA A 303 11.56 13.27 -2.65
C ALA A 303 10.26 12.99 -1.87
N VAL A 304 10.24 11.97 -1.00
CA VAL A 304 9.08 11.66 -0.17
C VAL A 304 8.79 12.79 0.83
N LEU A 305 9.81 13.27 1.55
CA LEU A 305 9.66 14.33 2.55
C LEU A 305 9.25 15.68 1.93
N GLN A 306 9.76 15.99 0.73
CA GLN A 306 9.33 17.17 0.00
C GLN A 306 7.85 17.07 -0.38
N VAL A 307 7.40 15.95 -0.94
CA VAL A 307 5.98 15.74 -1.24
C VAL A 307 5.13 15.80 0.03
N ALA A 308 5.61 15.22 1.14
CA ALA A 308 4.91 15.28 2.42
C ALA A 308 4.72 16.71 2.91
N THR A 309 5.73 17.57 2.71
CA THR A 309 5.65 18.99 3.04
C THR A 309 4.68 19.74 2.12
N GLU A 310 4.73 19.46 0.80
CA GLU A 310 3.82 20.03 -0.19
C GLU A 310 2.34 19.68 0.09
N HIS A 311 2.08 18.52 0.67
CA HIS A 311 0.74 18.02 1.01
C HIS A 311 0.43 18.00 2.52
N ASP A 312 1.21 18.67 3.38
CA ASP A 312 1.11 18.53 4.86
C ASP A 312 -0.32 18.78 5.38
N GLY A 313 -0.99 19.83 4.89
CA GLY A 313 -2.37 20.15 5.26
C GLY A 313 -3.36 19.04 4.88
N GLU A 314 -3.26 18.50 3.66
CA GLU A 314 -4.12 17.41 3.19
C GLU A 314 -3.88 16.12 3.98
N LEU A 315 -2.62 15.78 4.26
CA LEU A 315 -2.23 14.62 5.05
C LEU A 315 -2.76 14.72 6.48
N ARG A 316 -2.60 15.88 7.15
CA ARG A 316 -3.11 16.10 8.51
C ARG A 316 -4.62 16.06 8.58
N SER A 317 -5.29 16.63 7.59
CA SER A 317 -6.74 16.61 7.46
C SER A 317 -7.27 15.19 7.28
N ALA A 318 -6.65 14.39 6.40
CA ALA A 318 -7.00 12.99 6.19
C ALA A 318 -6.84 12.15 7.48
N VAL A 319 -5.74 12.35 8.22
CA VAL A 319 -5.54 11.73 9.52
C VAL A 319 -6.63 12.17 10.51
N SER A 320 -6.96 13.46 10.57
CA SER A 320 -7.94 13.97 11.54
C SER A 320 -9.36 13.48 11.27
N ALA A 321 -9.76 13.39 10.01
CA ALA A 321 -11.12 13.03 9.57
C ALA A 321 -11.55 11.59 9.91
N MET A 322 -10.58 10.72 10.12
CA MET A 322 -10.83 9.31 10.43
C MET A 322 -10.86 9.03 11.95
N HIS A 323 -10.73 10.09 12.79
CA HIS A 323 -11.22 10.13 14.18
C HIS A 323 -12.70 10.56 14.20
#